data_AF-A0A1G9W8U7-F1
#
_entry.id   AF-A0A1G9W8U7-F1
#
_cell.length_a   1.000
_cell.length_b   1.000
_cell.length_c   1.000
_cell.angle_alpha   90.00
_cell.angle_beta   90.00
_cell.angle_gamma   90.00
#
_symmetry.space_group_name_H-M   'P 1'
#
loop_
_entity.id
_entity.type
_entity.pdbx_description
1 polymer ?
#
loop_
_entity_poly.entity_id
_entity_poly.type
_entity_poly.pdbx_seq_one_letter_code
_entity_poly.pdbx_strand_id
1 'polypeptide(L)' 'TYTVQSGDNLSSIAVKFGVTVAQIQEWNNISNPNAIQIGQVLIVG' A
#
# COMPACT_ATOMS: atom_id res chain seq x y z
N THR A 1 -7.74 -4.59 5.15
CA THR A 1 -6.99 -4.83 3.90
C THR A 1 -7.58 -3.99 2.78
N TYR A 2 -6.80 -3.70 1.73
CA TYR A 2 -7.17 -2.86 0.59
C TYR A 2 -6.67 -3.47 -0.71
N THR A 3 -7.48 -3.42 -1.77
CA THR A 3 -7.06 -3.89 -3.11
C THR A 3 -6.61 -2.71 -3.94
N VAL A 4 -5.36 -2.72 -4.40
CA VAL A 4 -4.76 -1.65 -5.21
C VAL A 4 -5.56 -1.44 -6.50
N GLN A 5 -5.93 -0.19 -6.78
CA GLN A 5 -6.67 0.20 -7.98
C GLN A 5 -5.77 0.94 -8.97
N SER A 6 -6.24 1.08 -10.22
CA SER A 6 -5.51 1.85 -11.23
C SER A 6 -5.30 3.30 -10.77
N GLY A 7 -4.06 3.74 -10.75
CA GLY A 7 -3.67 5.09 -10.30
C GLY A 7 -3.29 5.18 -8.81
N ASP A 8 -3.45 4.10 -8.04
CA ASP A 8 -2.97 4.06 -6.67
C ASP A 8 -1.44 3.94 -6.58
N ASN A 9 -0.88 4.53 -5.54
CA ASN A 9 0.47 4.26 -5.07
C ASN A 9 0.44 4.13 -3.54
N LEU A 10 1.51 3.62 -2.92
CA LEU A 10 1.52 3.42 -1.48
C LEU A 10 1.31 4.72 -0.70
N SER A 11 1.77 5.86 -1.22
CA SER A 11 1.58 7.15 -0.55
C SER A 11 0.11 7.58 -0.53
N SER A 12 -0.62 7.44 -1.63
CA SER A 12 -2.06 7.75 -1.68
C SER A 12 -2.86 6.82 -0.78
N ILE A 13 -2.51 5.54 -0.74
CA ILE A 13 -3.12 4.54 0.15
C ILE A 13 -2.82 4.87 1.61
N ALA A 14 -1.56 5.16 1.95
CA ALA A 14 -1.14 5.54 3.30
C ALA A 14 -1.95 6.73 3.83
N VAL A 15 -2.06 7.80 3.04
CA VAL A 15 -2.87 8.98 3.38
C VAL A 15 -4.34 8.62 3.57
N LYS A 16 -4.92 7.80 2.68
CA LYS A 16 -6.33 7.37 2.74
C LYS A 16 -6.66 6.62 4.03
N PHE A 17 -5.73 5.83 4.55
CA PHE A 17 -5.92 5.02 5.76
C PHE A 17 -5.30 5.63 7.02
N GLY A 18 -4.69 6.82 6.92
CA GLY A 18 -4.06 7.48 8.06
C GLY A 18 -2.85 6.72 8.63
N VAL A 19 -2.19 5.92 7.79
CA VAL A 19 -0.97 5.17 8.13
C VAL A 19 0.21 5.71 7.33
N THR A 20 1.41 5.23 7.63
CA THR A 20 2.62 5.57 6.87
C THR A 20 2.91 4.53 5.80
N VAL A 21 3.61 4.93 4.74
CA VAL A 21 4.12 3.98 3.72
C VAL A 21 4.98 2.89 4.37
N ALA A 22 5.82 3.27 5.34
CA ALA A 22 6.67 2.33 6.07
C ALA A 22 5.86 1.24 6.79
N GLN A 23 4.76 1.60 7.45
CA GLN A 23 3.87 0.62 8.09
C GLN A 23 3.25 -0.34 7.07
N ILE A 24 2.77 0.17 5.92
CA ILE A 24 2.23 -0.70 4.88
C ILE A 24 3.32 -1.62 4.33
N GLN A 25 4.55 -1.12 4.14
CA GLN A 25 5.67 -1.94 3.70
C GLN A 25 6.01 -3.05 4.68
N GLU A 26 6.05 -2.74 5.98
CA GLU A 26 6.33 -3.70 7.05
C GLU A 26 5.26 -4.80 7.11
N TRP A 27 3.97 -4.42 7.12
CA TRP A 27 2.88 -5.38 7.19
C TRP A 27 2.78 -6.30 5.98
N ASN A 28 3.23 -5.85 4.80
CA ASN A 28 3.11 -6.60 3.55
C ASN A 28 4.44 -7.15 3.03
N ASN A 29 5.54 -6.98 3.77
CA ASN A 29 6.90 -7.34 3.34
C ASN A 29 7.29 -6.74 1.97
N ILE A 30 6.96 -5.47 1.74
CA ILE A 30 7.23 -4.77 0.48
C ILE A 30 8.55 -4.00 0.57
N SER A 31 9.58 -4.49 -0.11
CA SER A 31 10.88 -3.81 -0.17
C SER A 31 10.88 -2.59 -1.10
N ASN A 32 10.17 -2.66 -2.22
CA ASN A 32 10.07 -1.55 -3.18
C ASN A 32 8.64 -0.99 -3.20
N PRO A 33 8.42 0.22 -2.66
CA PRO A 33 7.08 0.79 -2.57
C PRO A 33 6.46 1.17 -3.92
N ASN A 34 7.28 1.30 -4.96
CA ASN A 34 6.82 1.59 -6.32
C ASN A 34 6.46 0.32 -7.12
N ALA A 35 6.69 -0.87 -6.57
CA ALA A 35 6.48 -2.15 -7.25
C ALA A 35 5.12 -2.80 -6.95
N ILE A 36 4.14 -2.03 -6.48
CA ILE A 36 2.78 -2.54 -6.24
C ILE A 36 2.02 -2.69 -7.56
N GLN A 37 1.14 -3.70 -7.64
CA GLN A 37 0.37 -4.00 -8.84
C GLN A 37 -1.13 -3.81 -8.62
N ILE A 38 -1.85 -3.43 -9.67
CA ILE A 38 -3.32 -3.36 -9.64
C ILE A 38 -3.86 -4.76 -9.28
N GLY A 39 -4.82 -4.81 -8.35
CA GLY A 39 -5.38 -6.06 -7.84
C GLY A 39 -4.60 -6.68 -6.68
N GLN A 40 -3.42 -6.16 -6.33
CA GLN A 40 -2.69 -6.59 -5.15
C GLN A 40 -3.45 -6.23 -3.88
N VAL A 41 -3.54 -7.16 -2.93
CA VAL A 41 -4.16 -6.93 -1.63
C VAL A 41 -3.09 -6.51 -0.61
N LEU A 42 -3.31 -5.37 0.04
CA LEU A 42 -2.43 -4.79 1.04
C LEU A 42 -3.11 -4.76 2.42
N ILE A 43 -2.37 -5.11 3.46
CA ILE A 43 -2.69 -4.82 4.86
C ILE A 43 -2.41 -3.33 5.10
N VAL A 44 -3.38 -2.59 5.64
CA VAL A 44 -3.33 -1.12 5.78
C VAL A 44 -3.80 -0.65 7.18
N GLY A 45 -3.81 -1.56 8.15
CA GLY A 45 -4.38 -1.39 9.48
C GLY A 45 -5.08 -2.66 9.94
#